data_AF-A0A530GUV4-F1
#
_entry.id   AF-A0A530GUV4-F1
#
_cell.length_a   1.000
_cell.length_b   1.000
_cell.length_c   1.000
_cell.angle_alpha   90.00
_cell.angle_beta   90.00
_cell.angle_gamma   90.00
#
_symmetry.space_group_name_H-M   'P 1'
#
loop_
_entity.id
_entity.type
_entity.pdbx_description
1 polymer ?
#
loop_
_entity_poly.entity_id
_entity_poly.type
_entity_poly.pdbx_seq_one_letter_code
_entity_poly.pdbx_strand_id
1 'polypeptide(L)'
;IYIVMVRTGSDEEPQHRRHSMILVPSDSKGVTKLRPMQVYGDDDAPHGHMHLRFENVRVPAANLILGEGRGFEIAQGRLGPGRIHHCMRAIGQAEMALEMLCQRSVRREAFGQSLAKLGANFDIIAECRMEIEMARLLCLKAAWMIDQGDARAAAPWISQIKV
;
A
#
# COMPACT_ATOMS: atom_id res chain seq x y z
N ILE A 1 -14.33 13.35 -4.21
CA ILE A 1 -13.20 14.24 -4.57
C ILE A 1 -11.98 13.39 -4.90
N TYR A 2 -11.20 13.78 -5.91
CA TYR A 2 -9.95 13.14 -6.30
C TYR A 2 -8.77 14.03 -5.96
N ILE A 3 -7.65 13.42 -5.57
CA ILE A 3 -6.34 14.09 -5.43
C ILE A 3 -5.52 13.64 -6.64
N VAL A 4 -5.26 14.56 -7.56
CA VAL A 4 -4.66 14.24 -8.86
C VAL A 4 -3.26 14.84 -8.94
N MET A 5 -2.28 14.02 -9.30
CA MET A 5 -0.95 14.49 -9.65
C MET A 5 -0.93 14.91 -11.11
N VAL A 6 -0.52 16.14 -11.38
CA VAL A 6 -0.47 16.71 -12.74
C VAL A 6 0.93 17.27 -13.01
N ARG A 7 1.38 17.18 -14.26
CA ARG A 7 2.60 17.82 -14.70
C ARG A 7 2.31 19.29 -14.99
N THR A 8 2.93 20.19 -14.23
CA THR A 8 2.78 21.66 -14.37
C THR A 8 4.07 22.34 -14.80
N GLY A 9 5.20 21.68 -14.61
CA GLY A 9 6.53 22.21 -14.91
C GLY A 9 7.04 21.91 -16.31
N SER A 10 7.98 22.73 -16.78
CA SER A 10 8.64 22.57 -18.08
C SER A 10 9.69 21.45 -18.05
N ASP A 11 10.20 21.07 -19.22
CA ASP A 11 11.30 20.10 -19.32
C ASP A 11 12.67 20.63 -18.88
N GLU A 12 12.76 21.91 -18.55
CA GLU A 12 14.00 22.57 -18.10
C GLU A 12 14.16 22.49 -16.57
N GLU A 13 13.05 22.37 -15.83
CA GLU A 13 13.08 22.31 -14.37
C GLU A 13 13.61 20.96 -13.86
N PRO A 14 14.11 20.86 -12.61
CA PRO A 14 14.46 19.56 -12.02
C PRO A 14 13.27 18.59 -12.02
N GLN A 15 13.50 17.32 -12.37
CA GLN A 15 12.43 16.31 -12.53
C GLN A 15 11.45 16.24 -11.33
N HIS A 16 11.97 16.35 -10.11
CA HIS A 16 11.20 16.30 -8.87
C HIS A 16 10.34 17.56 -8.60
N ARG A 17 10.52 18.63 -9.39
CA ARG A 17 9.75 19.89 -9.29
C ARG A 17 8.75 20.09 -10.43
N ARG A 18 8.63 19.15 -11.38
CA ARG A 18 7.76 19.31 -12.56
C ARG A 18 6.28 18.99 -12.32
N HIS A 19 5.90 18.59 -11.11
CA HIS A 19 4.57 18.06 -10.81
C HIS A 19 3.92 18.76 -9.62
N SER A 20 2.60 18.85 -9.66
CA SER A 20 1.75 19.44 -8.62
C SER A 20 0.64 18.47 -8.22
N MET A 21 0.04 18.67 -7.04
CA MET A 21 -1.15 17.95 -6.60
C MET A 21 -2.35 18.90 -6.59
N ILE A 22 -3.46 18.48 -7.19
CA ILE A 22 -4.67 19.29 -7.32
C ILE A 22 -5.91 18.52 -6.90
N LEU A 23 -6.83 19.20 -6.21
CA LEU A 23 -8.13 18.67 -5.84
C LEU A 23 -9.10 18.78 -7.02
N VAL A 24 -9.75 17.66 -7.36
CA VAL A 24 -10.75 17.60 -8.44
C VAL A 24 -12.06 17.02 -7.89
N PRO A 25 -13.16 17.79 -7.83
CA PRO A 25 -14.47 17.25 -7.50
C PRO A 25 -14.83 16.08 -8.43
N SER A 26 -15.38 14.99 -7.88
CA SER A 26 -15.59 13.75 -8.65
C SER A 26 -16.69 13.84 -9.70
N ASP A 27 -17.52 14.87 -9.61
CA ASP A 27 -18.61 15.26 -10.50
C ASP A 27 -18.22 16.39 -11.48
N SER A 28 -16.94 16.80 -11.48
CA SER A 28 -16.45 17.83 -12.41
C SER A 28 -16.68 17.42 -13.86
N LYS A 29 -17.20 18.34 -14.66
CA LYS A 29 -17.40 18.14 -16.10
C LYS A 29 -16.07 17.74 -16.76
N GLY A 30 -16.10 16.66 -17.55
CA GLY A 30 -14.92 16.09 -18.21
C GLY A 30 -14.26 14.93 -17.45
N VAL A 31 -14.74 14.60 -16.24
CA VAL A 31 -14.32 13.39 -15.52
C VAL A 31 -15.21 12.21 -15.94
N THR A 32 -14.59 11.16 -16.48
CA THR A 32 -15.30 9.96 -16.95
C THR A 32 -14.73 8.72 -16.26
N LYS A 33 -15.60 7.92 -15.62
CA LYS A 33 -15.28 6.57 -15.14
C LYS A 33 -15.40 5.59 -16.31
N LEU A 34 -14.27 5.09 -16.80
CA LEU A 34 -14.26 4.25 -18.00
C LEU A 34 -14.69 2.82 -17.71
N ARG A 35 -14.06 2.18 -16.72
CA ARG A 35 -14.36 0.80 -16.32
C ARG A 35 -13.76 0.46 -14.96
N PRO A 36 -14.34 -0.51 -14.24
CA PRO A 36 -13.65 -1.17 -13.14
C PRO A 36 -12.44 -1.96 -13.66
N MET A 37 -11.47 -2.13 -12.76
CA MET A 37 -10.28 -2.95 -12.94
C MET A 37 -10.39 -4.17 -12.04
N GLN A 38 -9.79 -5.28 -12.44
CA GLN A 38 -9.84 -6.53 -11.71
C GLN A 38 -8.46 -6.93 -11.18
N VAL A 39 -8.44 -7.60 -10.03
CA VAL A 39 -7.28 -8.22 -9.41
C VAL A 39 -7.58 -9.71 -9.30
N TYR A 40 -6.85 -10.55 -10.05
CA TYR A 40 -7.12 -11.99 -10.18
C TYR A 40 -8.55 -12.37 -10.61
N GLY A 41 -9.26 -11.46 -11.28
CA GLY A 41 -10.64 -11.67 -11.74
C GLY A 41 -11.71 -11.04 -10.84
N ASP A 42 -11.35 -10.63 -9.61
CA ASP A 42 -12.26 -9.96 -8.68
C ASP A 42 -12.20 -8.44 -8.83
N ASP A 43 -13.34 -7.76 -8.64
CA ASP A 43 -13.49 -6.31 -8.85
C ASP A 43 -13.35 -5.46 -7.57
N ASP A 44 -13.20 -6.10 -6.41
CA ASP A 44 -13.08 -5.48 -5.07
C ASP A 44 -14.25 -4.53 -4.70
N ALA A 45 -15.45 -4.76 -5.26
CA ALA A 45 -16.62 -3.96 -4.95
C ALA A 45 -17.04 -4.09 -3.46
N PRO A 46 -17.54 -3.02 -2.80
CA PRO A 46 -17.87 -1.70 -3.37
C PRO A 46 -16.70 -0.69 -3.40
N HIS A 47 -15.50 -1.06 -2.92
CA HIS A 47 -14.36 -0.14 -2.89
C HIS A 47 -13.75 0.02 -4.29
N GLY A 48 -13.29 -1.09 -4.86
CA GLY A 48 -12.90 -1.27 -6.24
C GLY A 48 -11.71 -0.43 -6.72
N HIS A 49 -11.32 -0.70 -7.96
CA HIS A 49 -10.31 0.05 -8.69
C HIS A 49 -10.89 0.53 -10.03
N MET A 50 -10.71 1.80 -10.37
CA MET A 50 -11.37 2.41 -11.53
C MET A 50 -10.35 3.02 -12.49
N HIS A 51 -10.54 2.79 -13.79
CA HIS A 51 -9.85 3.55 -14.83
C HIS A 51 -10.62 4.85 -15.07
N LEU A 52 -9.98 5.99 -14.76
CA LEU A 52 -10.57 7.32 -14.91
C LEU A 52 -9.92 8.07 -16.09
N ARG A 53 -10.72 8.85 -16.81
CA ARG A 53 -10.26 9.82 -17.80
C ARG A 53 -10.64 11.23 -17.34
N PHE A 54 -9.69 12.16 -17.48
CA PHE A 54 -9.88 13.58 -17.23
C PHE A 54 -9.68 14.33 -18.54
N GLU A 55 -10.75 14.86 -19.12
CA GLU A 55 -10.73 15.56 -20.41
C GLU A 55 -11.22 16.99 -20.26
N ASN A 56 -10.34 17.97 -20.48
CA ASN A 56 -10.64 19.40 -20.39
C ASN A 56 -11.31 19.82 -19.05
N VAL A 57 -10.96 19.14 -17.96
CA VAL A 57 -11.50 19.41 -16.62
C VAL A 57 -10.96 20.76 -16.11
N ARG A 58 -11.86 21.67 -15.73
CA ARG A 58 -11.52 22.97 -15.14
C ARG A 58 -11.85 22.97 -13.65
N VAL A 59 -10.90 23.45 -12.84
CA VAL A 59 -11.07 23.63 -11.39
C VAL A 59 -10.51 25.00 -10.96
N PRO A 60 -10.96 25.57 -9.83
CA PRO A 60 -10.38 26.80 -9.29
C PRO A 60 -8.88 26.66 -8.99
N ALA A 61 -8.11 27.75 -9.15
CA ALA A 61 -6.68 27.76 -8.81
C ALA A 61 -6.43 27.41 -7.32
N ALA A 62 -7.36 27.77 -6.44
CA ALA A 62 -7.32 27.45 -5.01
C ALA A 62 -7.39 25.93 -4.70
N ASN A 63 -7.70 25.08 -5.68
CA ASN A 63 -7.67 23.63 -5.51
C ASN A 63 -6.24 23.06 -5.52
N LEU A 64 -5.23 23.86 -5.84
CA LEU A 64 -3.83 23.49 -5.76
C LEU A 64 -3.45 23.20 -4.30
N ILE A 65 -2.86 22.04 -4.05
CA ILE A 65 -2.41 21.66 -2.70
C ILE A 65 -0.98 22.17 -2.52
N LEU A 66 -0.77 22.99 -1.48
CA LEU A 66 0.51 23.56 -1.06
C LEU A 66 1.15 24.56 -2.04
N GLY A 67 1.38 24.18 -3.29
CA GLY A 67 1.98 25.04 -4.31
C GLY A 67 2.44 24.30 -5.56
N GLU A 68 2.75 25.06 -6.61
CA GLU A 68 3.22 24.49 -7.87
C GLU A 68 4.58 23.81 -7.71
N GLY A 69 4.77 22.68 -8.39
CA GLY A 69 6.01 21.91 -8.35
C GLY A 69 6.24 21.11 -7.05
N ARG A 70 5.30 21.15 -6.10
CA ARG A 70 5.38 20.46 -4.80
C ARG A 70 4.75 19.05 -4.81
N GLY A 71 4.37 18.53 -5.97
CA GLY A 71 3.59 17.29 -6.10
C GLY A 71 4.29 16.05 -5.52
N PHE A 72 5.59 15.88 -5.77
CA PHE A 72 6.35 14.75 -5.22
C PHE A 72 6.52 14.81 -3.71
N GLU A 73 6.69 16.01 -3.15
CA GLU A 73 6.79 16.18 -1.70
C GLU A 73 5.50 15.76 -1.01
N ILE A 74 4.36 16.22 -1.52
CA ILE A 74 3.03 15.84 -1.01
C ILE A 74 2.83 14.33 -1.14
N ALA A 75 3.20 13.75 -2.30
CA ALA A 75 3.10 12.32 -2.53
C ALA A 75 3.92 11.52 -1.52
N GLN A 76 5.19 11.87 -1.28
CA GLN A 76 6.03 11.17 -0.30
C GLN A 76 5.51 11.33 1.13
N GLY A 77 5.05 12.53 1.49
CA GLY A 77 4.45 12.79 2.81
C GLY A 77 3.23 11.90 3.08
N ARG A 78 2.43 11.60 2.06
CA ARG A 78 1.29 10.68 2.16
C ARG A 78 1.68 9.20 2.08
N LEU A 79 2.56 8.85 1.15
CA LEU A 79 2.91 7.46 0.85
C LEU A 79 3.74 6.81 1.96
N GLY A 80 4.54 7.56 2.71
CA GLY A 80 5.28 7.05 3.87
C GLY A 80 4.36 6.36 4.89
N PRO A 81 3.41 7.08 5.51
CA PRO A 81 2.41 6.49 6.41
C PRO A 81 1.54 5.42 5.74
N GLY A 82 1.16 5.62 4.47
CA GLY A 82 0.41 4.62 3.72
C GLY A 82 1.11 3.26 3.65
N ARG A 83 2.42 3.25 3.38
CA ARG A 83 3.23 2.02 3.31
C ARG A 83 3.18 1.24 4.62
N ILE A 84 3.44 1.90 5.75
CA ILE A 84 3.49 1.19 7.04
C ILE A 84 2.12 0.66 7.47
N HIS A 85 1.03 1.39 7.19
CA HIS A 85 -0.32 0.90 7.47
C HIS A 85 -0.68 -0.38 6.70
N HIS A 86 -0.15 -0.57 5.49
CA HIS A 86 -0.32 -1.81 4.75
C HIS A 86 0.45 -2.96 5.41
N CYS A 87 1.70 -2.73 5.83
CA CYS A 87 2.51 -3.75 6.50
C CYS A 87 1.88 -4.19 7.84
N MET A 88 1.38 -3.25 8.64
CA MET A 88 0.68 -3.54 9.90
C MET A 88 -0.51 -4.49 9.69
N ARG A 89 -1.33 -4.24 8.65
CA ARG A 89 -2.46 -5.11 8.29
C ARG A 89 -2.00 -6.47 7.74
N ALA A 90 -0.96 -6.49 6.93
CA ALA A 90 -0.41 -7.71 6.35
C ALA A 90 0.08 -8.69 7.43
N ILE A 91 0.66 -8.20 8.53
CA ILE A 91 1.03 -9.03 9.68
C ILE A 91 -0.19 -9.72 10.29
N GLY A 92 -1.31 -9.01 10.45
CA GLY A 92 -2.57 -9.61 10.91
C GLY A 92 -3.11 -10.68 9.95
N GLN A 93 -3.01 -10.43 8.64
CA GLN A 93 -3.37 -11.41 7.62
C GLN A 93 -2.47 -12.65 7.66
N ALA A 94 -1.16 -12.48 7.91
CA ALA A 94 -0.21 -13.59 8.02
C ALA A 94 -0.48 -14.45 9.27
N GLU A 95 -0.82 -13.85 10.41
CA GLU A 95 -1.25 -14.59 11.61
C GLU A 95 -2.49 -15.43 11.33
N MET A 96 -3.50 -14.86 10.68
CA MET A 96 -4.71 -15.59 10.30
C MET A 96 -4.40 -16.74 9.33
N ALA A 97 -3.51 -16.51 8.35
CA ALA A 97 -3.07 -17.55 7.42
C ALA A 97 -2.33 -18.69 8.13
N LEU A 98 -1.45 -18.37 9.08
CA LEU A 98 -0.73 -19.37 9.88
C LEU A 98 -1.68 -20.18 10.77
N GLU A 99 -2.68 -19.54 11.39
CA GLU A 99 -3.71 -20.24 12.14
C GLU A 99 -4.47 -21.23 11.25
N MET A 100 -4.91 -20.79 10.07
CA MET A 100 -5.60 -21.64 9.09
C MET A 100 -4.73 -22.81 8.62
N LEU A 101 -3.44 -22.57 8.39
CA LEU A 101 -2.45 -23.59 8.03
C LEU A 101 -2.36 -24.67 9.12
N CYS A 102 -2.17 -24.27 10.38
CA CYS A 102 -2.06 -25.16 11.53
C CYS A 102 -3.35 -25.97 11.76
N GLN A 103 -4.51 -25.32 11.72
CA GLN A 103 -5.80 -26.00 11.89
C GLN A 103 -6.03 -27.04 10.78
N ARG A 104 -5.70 -26.69 9.53
CA ARG A 104 -5.86 -27.60 8.39
C ARG A 104 -4.89 -28.77 8.47
N SER A 105 -3.65 -28.55 8.89
CA SER A 105 -2.60 -29.56 8.90
C SER A 105 -2.84 -30.68 9.91
N VAL A 106 -3.50 -30.38 11.04
CA VAL A 106 -3.85 -31.39 12.05
C VAL A 106 -5.21 -32.04 11.81
N ARG A 107 -6.16 -31.34 11.17
CA ARG A 107 -7.52 -31.86 10.93
C ARG A 107 -7.58 -32.86 9.76
N ARG A 108 -6.60 -32.87 8.87
CA ARG A 108 -6.59 -33.72 7.67
C ARG A 108 -5.51 -34.79 7.80
N GLU A 109 -5.86 -36.00 7.37
CA GLU A 109 -4.93 -37.12 7.26
C GLU A 109 -4.69 -37.48 5.80
N ALA A 110 -3.47 -37.89 5.49
CA ALA A 110 -3.07 -38.53 4.24
C ALA A 110 -1.91 -39.48 4.54
N PHE A 111 -1.79 -40.55 3.75
CA PHE A 111 -0.72 -41.54 3.92
C PHE A 111 -0.58 -42.07 5.37
N GLY A 112 -1.71 -42.26 6.05
CA GLY A 112 -1.77 -42.84 7.40
C GLY A 112 -1.42 -41.91 8.57
N GLN A 113 -1.25 -40.61 8.35
CA GLN A 113 -0.99 -39.65 9.42
C GLN A 113 -1.52 -38.24 9.11
N SER A 114 -1.58 -37.38 10.12
CA SER A 114 -1.93 -35.95 9.97
C SER A 114 -0.97 -35.27 9.00
N LEU A 115 -1.47 -34.34 8.18
CA LEU A 115 -0.63 -33.61 7.22
C LEU A 115 0.56 -32.91 7.88
N ALA A 116 0.39 -32.39 9.11
CA ALA A 116 1.48 -31.78 9.87
C ALA A 116 2.74 -32.66 9.98
N LYS A 117 2.57 -34.00 10.03
CA LYS A 117 3.66 -34.99 10.17
C LYS A 117 4.24 -35.47 8.84
N LEU A 118 3.74 -34.97 7.71
CA LEU A 118 4.22 -35.36 6.39
C LEU A 118 5.27 -34.38 5.89
N GLY A 119 6.42 -34.92 5.45
CA GLY A 119 7.48 -34.13 4.83
C GLY A 119 7.95 -32.97 5.72
N ALA A 120 8.14 -31.81 5.11
CA ALA A 120 8.64 -30.59 5.77
C ALA A 120 7.53 -29.70 6.36
N ASN A 121 6.30 -30.20 6.55
CA ASN A 121 5.19 -29.36 6.99
C ASN A 121 5.41 -28.75 8.39
N PHE A 122 6.11 -29.43 9.30
CA PHE A 122 6.51 -28.85 10.57
C PHE A 122 7.50 -27.69 10.40
N ASP A 123 8.50 -27.85 9.54
CA ASP A 123 9.51 -26.83 9.29
C ASP A 123 8.89 -25.59 8.65
N ILE A 124 7.98 -25.77 7.68
CA ILE A 124 7.23 -24.67 7.05
C ILE A 124 6.43 -23.86 8.09
N ILE A 125 5.74 -24.54 9.01
CA ILE A 125 4.98 -23.86 10.08
C ILE A 125 5.94 -23.06 10.98
N ALA A 126 7.10 -23.63 11.32
CA ALA A 126 8.11 -22.97 12.14
C ALA A 126 8.71 -21.74 11.44
N GLU A 127 9.03 -21.85 10.14
CA GLU A 127 9.52 -20.76 9.30
C GLU A 127 8.51 -19.63 9.23
N CYS A 128 7.24 -19.92 8.93
CA CYS A 128 6.18 -18.92 8.90
C CYS A 128 6.08 -18.16 10.24
N ARG A 129 6.17 -18.85 11.38
CA ARG A 129 6.16 -18.19 12.70
C ARG A 129 7.35 -17.24 12.84
N MET A 130 8.56 -17.67 12.49
CA MET A 130 9.76 -16.83 12.56
C MET A 130 9.63 -15.59 11.66
N GLU A 131 9.18 -15.76 10.43
CA GLU A 131 9.00 -14.67 9.46
C GLU A 131 7.99 -13.63 9.96
N ILE A 132 6.88 -14.07 10.54
CA ILE A 132 5.87 -13.16 11.11
C ILE A 132 6.46 -12.33 12.25
N GLU A 133 7.24 -12.94 13.16
CA GLU A 133 7.89 -12.19 14.24
C GLU A 133 8.92 -11.19 13.72
N MET A 134 9.74 -11.59 12.74
CA MET A 134 10.72 -10.69 12.12
C MET A 134 10.04 -9.49 11.45
N ALA A 135 8.97 -9.73 10.68
CA ALA A 135 8.20 -8.67 10.04
C ALA A 135 7.54 -7.75 11.07
N ARG A 136 6.98 -8.31 12.16
CA ARG A 136 6.37 -7.53 13.24
C ARG A 136 7.38 -6.61 13.92
N LEU A 137 8.55 -7.13 14.29
CA LEU A 137 9.58 -6.36 14.95
C LEU A 137 10.12 -5.24 14.04
N LEU A 138 10.33 -5.53 12.75
CA LEU A 138 10.75 -4.52 11.78
C LEU A 138 9.66 -3.45 11.57
N CYS A 139 8.39 -3.83 11.58
CA CYS A 139 7.26 -2.89 11.50
C CYS A 139 7.18 -1.98 12.72
N LEU A 140 7.30 -2.53 13.93
CA LEU A 140 7.33 -1.75 15.18
C LEU A 140 8.54 -0.82 15.22
N LYS A 141 9.69 -1.27 14.74
CA LYS A 141 10.88 -0.41 14.60
C LYS A 141 10.61 0.75 13.65
N ALA A 142 10.01 0.50 12.49
CA ALA A 142 9.66 1.56 11.55
C ALA A 142 8.66 2.57 12.17
N ALA A 143 7.66 2.09 12.91
CA ALA A 143 6.71 2.95 13.62
C ALA A 143 7.42 3.80 14.69
N TRP A 144 8.28 3.18 15.51
CA TRP A 144 9.05 3.89 16.52
C TRP A 144 9.93 5.01 15.93
N MET A 145 10.56 4.74 14.78
CA MET A 145 11.36 5.73 14.05
C MET A 145 10.52 6.90 13.53
N ILE A 146 9.26 6.66 13.14
CA ILE A 146 8.31 7.73 12.78
C ILE A 146 7.98 8.57 14.01
N ASP A 147 7.73 7.93 15.16
CA ASP A 147 7.39 8.61 16.41
C ASP A 147 8.53 9.52 16.95
N GLN A 148 9.78 9.27 16.55
CA GLN A 148 10.90 10.16 16.87
C GLN A 148 10.83 11.51 16.13
N GLY A 149 9.93 11.68 15.16
CA GLY A 149 9.65 12.95 14.50
C GLY A 149 10.56 13.32 13.32
N ASP A 150 11.60 12.54 13.03
CA ASP A 150 12.45 12.74 11.84
C ASP A 150 12.02 11.83 10.68
N ALA A 151 11.27 12.40 9.74
CA ALA A 151 10.80 11.71 8.55
C ALA A 151 11.93 11.17 7.66
N ARG A 152 13.11 11.82 7.62
CA ARG A 152 14.26 11.34 6.83
C ARG A 152 14.91 10.14 7.50
N ALA A 153 15.04 10.17 8.83
CA ALA A 153 15.55 9.05 9.59
C ALA A 153 14.61 7.83 9.55
N ALA A 154 13.29 8.06 9.49
CA ALA A 154 12.30 6.99 9.37
C ALA A 154 12.22 6.35 7.98
N ALA A 155 12.53 7.10 6.92
CA ALA A 155 12.33 6.66 5.53
C ALA A 155 13.01 5.31 5.17
N PRO A 156 14.27 5.02 5.57
CA PRO A 156 14.89 3.72 5.32
C PRO A 156 14.13 2.56 5.96
N TRP A 157 13.64 2.73 7.19
CA TRP A 157 12.91 1.69 7.92
C TRP A 157 11.53 1.43 7.30
N ILE A 158 10.82 2.49 6.89
CA ILE A 158 9.56 2.38 6.14
C ILE A 158 9.79 1.65 4.82
N SER A 159 10.92 1.91 4.14
CA SER A 159 11.27 1.19 2.91
C SER A 159 11.58 -0.28 3.17
N GLN A 160 12.35 -0.58 4.21
CA GLN A 160 12.73 -1.95 4.55
C GLN A 160 11.53 -2.83 4.87
N ILE A 161 10.59 -2.38 5.71
CA ILE A 161 9.39 -3.17 6.03
C ILE A 161 8.42 -3.33 4.85
N LYS A 162 8.57 -2.49 3.82
CA LYS A 162 7.68 -2.52 2.66
C LYS A 162 8.12 -3.53 1.58
N VAL A 163 9.39 -3.93 1.59
CA VAL A 163 9.93 -4.98 0.71
C VAL A 163 9.56 -6.33 1.31
#